data_AF-A0A9E5LIN8-F1
#
_entry.id   AF-A0A9E5LIN8-F1
#
_cell.length_a   1.000
_cell.length_b   1.000
_cell.length_c   1.000
_cell.angle_alpha   90.00
_cell.angle_beta   90.00
_cell.angle_gamma   90.00
#
_symmetry.space_group_name_H-M   'P 1'
#
loop_
_entity.id
_entity.type
_entity.pdbx_description
1 polymer ?
#
loop_
_entity_poly.entity_id
_entity_poly.type
_entity_poly.pdbx_seq_one_letter_code
_entity_poly.pdbx_strand_id
1 'polypeptide(L)'
;MTGKELLVIPTTADKIKNKEEKDQTNLKFSDNKLLIDLCGEFDKNLAEIEQKLSVQIVRRGNELNLFGDEISRAHGKATLEALYTRLEAGKSLDTGDLDRELRQFIDLKEMDYSSHATEQIEMFKKSNLEIKTRKKTIEPRTNAQ
;
A
#
# COMPACT_ATOMS: atom_id res chain seq x y z
N MET A 1 -9.78 -58.15 25.16
CA MET A 1 -10.85 -57.16 24.86
C MET A 1 -11.32 -56.68 26.22
N THR A 2 -11.01 -55.46 26.67
CA THR A 2 -11.60 -54.21 26.16
C THR A 2 -10.62 -53.05 26.35
N GLY A 3 -10.44 -52.26 25.30
CA GLY A 3 -9.49 -51.16 25.20
C GLY A 3 -9.82 -50.02 26.16
N LYS A 4 -8.76 -49.43 26.72
CA LYS A 4 -8.79 -48.25 27.55
C LYS A 4 -8.77 -47.07 26.60
N GLU A 5 -9.93 -46.49 26.34
CA GLU A 5 -10.04 -45.27 25.54
C GLU A 5 -9.51 -44.11 26.39
N LEU A 6 -8.27 -43.74 26.14
CA LEU A 6 -7.62 -42.58 26.74
C LEU A 6 -8.34 -41.35 26.20
N LEU A 7 -9.09 -40.68 27.07
CA LEU A 7 -9.75 -39.40 26.82
C LEU A 7 -8.69 -38.37 26.42
N VAL A 8 -8.46 -38.24 25.12
CA VAL A 8 -7.69 -37.14 24.54
C VAL A 8 -8.55 -35.89 24.64
N ILE A 9 -8.36 -35.15 25.73
CA ILE A 9 -8.81 -33.76 25.82
C ILE A 9 -8.07 -32.93 24.76
N PRO A 10 -8.73 -32.36 23.74
CA PRO A 10 -8.06 -31.39 22.89
C PRO A 10 -7.77 -30.14 23.74
N THR A 11 -6.48 -29.86 23.93
CA THR A 11 -5.98 -28.71 24.65
C THR A 11 -6.63 -27.42 24.13
N THR A 12 -7.22 -26.66 25.04
CA THR A 12 -7.81 -25.33 24.83
C THR A 12 -6.70 -24.29 24.56
N ALA A 13 -5.95 -24.45 23.48
CA ALA A 13 -4.91 -23.50 23.04
C ALA A 13 -5.18 -22.90 21.66
N ASP A 14 -6.12 -23.43 20.89
CA ASP A 14 -6.41 -22.94 19.53
C ASP A 14 -7.45 -21.80 19.46
N LYS A 15 -8.05 -21.40 20.59
CA LYS A 15 -9.19 -20.46 20.61
C LYS A 15 -8.87 -19.00 20.96
N ILE A 16 -7.59 -18.63 21.04
CA ILE A 16 -7.18 -17.23 21.32
C ILE A 16 -6.68 -16.50 20.06
N LYS A 17 -6.29 -17.21 18.99
CA LYS A 17 -5.69 -16.56 17.80
C LYS A 17 -6.65 -15.81 16.86
N ASN A 18 -7.97 -16.02 16.95
CA ASN A 18 -8.89 -15.58 15.89
C ASN A 18 -9.51 -14.17 16.01
N LYS A 19 -9.12 -13.35 17.00
CA LYS A 19 -9.70 -12.01 17.17
C LYS A 19 -8.75 -10.85 16.86
N GLU A 20 -7.43 -11.08 16.91
CA GLU A 20 -6.41 -10.05 16.62
C GLU A 20 -6.05 -9.96 15.12
N GLU A 21 -6.42 -10.96 14.31
CA GLU A 21 -6.30 -10.89 12.84
C GLU A 21 -7.34 -9.98 12.18
N LYS A 22 -8.45 -9.66 12.85
CA LYS A 22 -9.47 -8.78 12.28
C LYS A 22 -9.06 -7.30 12.27
N ASP A 23 -8.02 -6.92 13.00
CA ASP A 23 -7.58 -5.53 13.07
C ASP A 23 -6.24 -5.21 12.37
N GLN A 24 -5.68 -6.18 11.65
CA GLN A 24 -4.43 -5.97 10.95
C GLN A 24 -4.41 -6.61 9.57
N THR A 25 -3.70 -5.98 8.65
CA THR A 25 -3.45 -6.51 7.31
C THR A 25 -1.94 -6.73 7.15
N ASN A 26 -1.53 -7.98 6.97
CA ASN A 26 -0.13 -8.32 6.69
C ASN A 26 0.11 -8.35 5.18
N LEU A 27 1.21 -7.72 4.76
CA LEU A 27 1.73 -7.71 3.39
C LEU A 27 3.12 -8.31 3.40
N LYS A 28 3.36 -9.27 2.52
CA LYS A 28 4.65 -9.93 2.36
C LYS A 28 5.26 -9.61 1.02
N PHE A 29 6.51 -9.15 1.04
CA PHE A 29 7.25 -8.80 -0.15
C PHE A 29 8.38 -9.82 -0.38
N SER A 30 8.62 -10.13 -1.66
CA SER A 30 9.60 -11.15 -2.06
C SER A 30 11.00 -10.58 -2.21
N ASP A 31 11.12 -9.32 -2.63
CA ASP A 31 12.41 -8.66 -2.85
C ASP A 31 12.68 -7.57 -1.81
N ASN A 32 13.67 -7.81 -0.95
CA ASN A 32 14.03 -6.87 0.11
C ASN A 32 14.58 -5.55 -0.44
N LYS A 33 15.19 -5.55 -1.64
CA LYS A 33 15.72 -4.30 -2.22
C LYS A 33 14.57 -3.37 -2.62
N LEU A 34 13.55 -3.93 -3.25
CA LEU A 34 12.36 -3.18 -3.63
C LEU A 34 11.57 -2.73 -2.39
N LEU A 35 11.53 -3.55 -1.34
CA LEU A 35 10.92 -3.14 -0.07
C LEU A 35 11.64 -1.94 0.57
N ILE A 36 12.99 -1.92 0.54
CA ILE A 36 13.77 -0.78 1.04
C ILE A 36 13.47 0.48 0.22
N ASP A 37 13.42 0.37 -1.10
CA ASP A 37 13.08 1.50 -1.97
C ASP A 37 11.64 1.99 -1.74
N LEU A 38 10.70 1.07 -1.52
CA LEU A 38 9.31 1.36 -1.18
C LEU A 38 9.20 2.16 0.14
N CYS A 39 9.95 1.76 1.16
CA CYS A 39 9.97 2.45 2.45
C CYS A 39 10.60 3.85 2.34
N GLY A 40 11.53 4.02 1.42
CA GLY A 40 12.27 5.27 1.23
C GLY A 40 13.28 5.53 2.34
N GLU A 41 13.96 6.68 2.26
CA GLU A 41 14.93 7.08 3.28
C GLU A 41 14.25 7.23 4.64
N PHE A 42 14.76 6.55 5.67
CA PHE A 42 14.22 6.61 7.05
C PHE A 42 12.71 6.33 7.13
N ASP A 43 12.19 5.45 6.28
CA ASP A 43 10.77 5.10 6.22
C ASP A 43 9.84 6.31 5.91
N LYS A 44 10.37 7.38 5.28
CA LYS A 44 9.60 8.60 4.90
C LYS A 44 8.33 8.27 4.12
N ASN A 45 8.39 7.33 3.18
CA ASN A 45 7.25 6.98 2.35
C ASN A 45 6.15 6.31 3.18
N LEU A 46 6.53 5.45 4.13
CA LEU A 46 5.58 4.84 5.06
C LEU A 46 4.91 5.91 5.93
N ALA A 47 5.71 6.83 6.48
CA ALA A 47 5.19 7.92 7.30
C ALA A 47 4.17 8.80 6.53
N GLU A 48 4.40 9.08 5.25
CA GLU A 48 3.42 9.81 4.44
C GLU A 48 2.12 9.02 4.24
N ILE A 49 2.19 7.71 3.99
CA ILE A 49 1.01 6.85 3.85
C ILE A 49 0.25 6.80 5.18
N GLU A 50 0.95 6.64 6.30
CA GLU A 50 0.38 6.63 7.66
C GLU A 50 -0.38 7.92 7.96
N GLN A 51 0.24 9.07 7.71
CA GLN A 51 -0.38 10.38 7.96
C GLN A 51 -1.62 10.59 7.11
N LYS A 52 -1.57 10.26 5.81
CA LYS A 52 -2.67 10.58 4.91
C LYS A 52 -3.83 9.58 4.97
N LEU A 53 -3.59 8.30 5.30
CA LEU A 53 -4.64 7.29 5.45
C LEU A 53 -5.08 7.06 6.91
N SER A 54 -4.41 7.69 7.88
CA SER A 54 -4.62 7.46 9.31
C SER A 54 -4.50 5.97 9.66
N VAL A 55 -3.47 5.32 9.12
CA VAL A 55 -3.08 3.93 9.43
C VAL A 55 -1.75 3.92 10.16
N GLN A 56 -1.45 2.84 10.86
CA GLN A 56 -0.12 2.57 11.40
C GLN A 56 0.51 1.42 10.63
N ILE A 57 1.76 1.60 10.20
CA ILE A 57 2.51 0.61 9.41
C ILE A 57 3.74 0.17 10.21
N VAL A 58 3.86 -1.13 10.46
CA VAL A 58 5.01 -1.70 11.17
C VAL A 58 5.77 -2.63 10.24
N ARG A 59 7.04 -2.32 10.00
CA ARG A 59 7.94 -3.14 9.20
C ARG A 59 8.56 -4.27 10.03
N ARG A 60 8.43 -5.51 9.57
CA ARG A 60 9.03 -6.72 10.18
C ARG A 60 9.75 -7.54 9.11
N GLY A 61 11.06 -7.36 8.99
CA GLY A 61 11.84 -8.09 7.99
C GLY A 61 11.39 -7.74 6.56
N ASN A 62 10.83 -8.72 5.86
CA ASN A 62 10.28 -8.60 4.51
C ASN A 62 8.75 -8.42 4.48
N GLU A 63 8.15 -8.11 5.62
CA GLU A 63 6.70 -7.97 5.80
C GLU A 63 6.35 -6.58 6.34
N LEU A 64 5.20 -6.05 5.92
CA LEU A 64 4.58 -4.83 6.46
C LEU A 64 3.24 -5.20 7.10
N ASN A 65 3.05 -4.77 8.35
CA ASN A 65 1.80 -4.94 9.06
C ASN A 65 1.07 -3.60 9.14
N LEU A 66 -0.15 -3.55 8.64
CA LEU A 66 -1.01 -2.37 8.68
C LEU A 66 -2.03 -2.55 9.80
N PHE A 67 -2.22 -1.50 10.59
CA PHE A 67 -3.21 -1.41 11.67
C PHE A 67 -4.06 -0.15 11.47
N GLY A 68 -5.30 -0.18 11.95
CA GLY A 68 -6.25 0.93 11.79
C GLY A 68 -7.59 0.47 11.25
N ASP A 69 -8.43 1.40 10.78
CA ASP A 69 -9.77 1.09 10.27
C ASP A 69 -9.73 0.16 9.02
N GLU A 70 -10.73 -0.69 8.84
CA GLU A 70 -10.80 -1.65 7.73
C GLU A 70 -10.63 -0.96 6.36
N ILE A 71 -11.30 0.18 6.16
CA ILE A 71 -11.25 0.93 4.90
C ILE A 71 -9.84 1.52 4.71
N SER A 72 -9.31 2.15 5.76
CA SER A 72 -7.97 2.74 5.73
C SER A 72 -6.88 1.69 5.48
N ARG A 73 -6.98 0.50 6.10
CA ARG A 73 -6.07 -0.62 5.86
C ARG A 73 -6.19 -1.16 4.44
N ALA A 74 -7.41 -1.28 3.89
CA ALA A 74 -7.61 -1.71 2.51
C ALA A 74 -6.97 -0.73 1.52
N HIS A 75 -7.11 0.58 1.76
CA HIS A 75 -6.48 1.62 0.95
C HIS A 75 -4.96 1.62 1.09
N GLY A 76 -4.44 1.45 2.31
CA GLY A 76 -3.01 1.38 2.56
C GLY A 76 -2.39 0.16 1.88
N LYS A 77 -3.09 -0.97 1.93
CA LYS A 77 -2.72 -2.20 1.23
C LYS A 77 -2.61 -1.97 -0.27
N ALA A 78 -3.67 -1.46 -0.89
CA ALA A 78 -3.71 -1.19 -2.32
C ALA A 78 -2.62 -0.21 -2.76
N THR A 79 -2.39 0.85 -1.98
CA THR A 79 -1.32 1.84 -2.22
C THR A 79 0.05 1.18 -2.21
N LEU A 80 0.37 0.40 -1.17
CA LEU A 80 1.66 -0.27 -1.05
C LEU A 80 1.88 -1.31 -2.17
N GLU A 81 0.85 -2.06 -2.54
CA GLU A 81 0.91 -3.03 -3.65
C GLU A 81 1.17 -2.33 -5.00
N ALA A 82 0.45 -1.23 -5.29
CA ALA A 82 0.62 -0.48 -6.53
C ALA A 82 2.03 0.12 -6.66
N LEU A 83 2.54 0.70 -5.57
CA LEU A 83 3.89 1.24 -5.50
C LEU A 83 4.96 0.14 -5.66
N TYR A 84 4.75 -1.01 -5.02
CA TYR A 84 5.65 -2.15 -5.16
C TYR A 84 5.68 -2.70 -6.60
N THR A 85 4.53 -2.89 -7.24
CA THR A 85 4.45 -3.32 -8.66
C THR A 85 5.15 -2.34 -9.59
N ARG A 86 5.12 -1.04 -9.28
CA ARG A 86 5.85 -0.03 -10.04
C ARG A 86 7.37 -0.18 -9.91
N LEU A 87 7.86 -0.47 -8.70
CA LEU A 87 9.26 -0.77 -8.44
C LEU A 87 9.70 -2.06 -9.14
N GLU A 88 8.85 -3.09 -9.15
CA GLU A 88 9.09 -4.33 -9.91
C GLU A 88 9.22 -4.07 -11.41
N ALA A 89 8.50 -3.08 -11.94
CA ALA A 89 8.62 -2.63 -13.32
C ALA A 89 9.90 -1.80 -13.60
N GLY A 90 10.78 -1.63 -12.61
CA GLY A 90 12.04 -0.88 -12.72
C GLY A 90 11.86 0.64 -12.78
N LYS A 91 10.69 1.14 -12.38
CA LYS A 91 10.43 2.59 -12.29
C LYS A 91 10.79 3.08 -10.90
N SER A 92 11.48 4.21 -10.81
CA SER A 92 11.74 4.88 -9.54
C SER A 92 10.43 5.35 -8.89
N LEU A 93 10.44 5.40 -7.56
CA LEU A 93 9.36 5.90 -6.74
C LEU A 93 9.74 7.28 -6.18
N ASP A 94 8.96 8.29 -6.55
CA ASP A 94 9.11 9.67 -6.07
C ASP A 94 7.89 10.05 -5.19
N THR A 95 8.06 11.06 -4.33
CA THR A 95 6.96 11.60 -3.51
C THR A 95 5.74 11.99 -4.35
N GLY A 96 5.93 12.45 -5.59
CA GLY A 96 4.82 12.74 -6.50
C GLY A 96 4.00 11.50 -6.92
N ASP A 97 4.63 10.33 -6.98
CA ASP A 97 3.93 9.07 -7.30
C ASP A 97 3.09 8.57 -6.12
N LEU A 98 3.59 8.73 -4.89
CA LEU A 98 2.85 8.47 -3.66
C LEU A 98 1.57 9.32 -3.58
N ASP A 99 1.68 10.63 -3.83
CA ASP A 99 0.52 11.53 -3.81
C ASP A 99 -0.51 11.16 -4.89
N ARG A 100 -0.05 10.78 -6.08
CA ARG A 100 -0.94 10.37 -7.18
C ARG A 100 -1.74 9.11 -6.84
N GLU A 101 -1.06 8.08 -6.37
CA GLU A 101 -1.70 6.80 -6.02
C GLU A 101 -2.71 7.01 -4.89
N LEU A 102 -2.32 7.78 -3.89
CA LEU A 102 -3.20 8.06 -2.78
C LEU A 102 -4.43 8.90 -3.16
N ARG A 103 -4.26 9.94 -4.00
CA ARG A 103 -5.40 10.73 -4.50
C ARG A 103 -6.41 9.86 -5.24
N GLN A 104 -5.93 8.90 -6.03
CA GLN A 104 -6.80 7.99 -6.78
C GLN A 104 -7.75 7.21 -5.86
N PHE A 105 -7.32 6.84 -4.65
CA PHE A 105 -8.16 6.13 -3.68
C PHE A 105 -9.06 7.06 -2.85
N ILE A 106 -8.66 8.31 -2.63
CA ILE A 106 -9.52 9.31 -1.97
C ILE A 106 -10.70 9.68 -2.89
N ASP A 107 -10.47 9.85 -4.19
CA ASP A 107 -11.53 10.19 -5.17
C ASP A 107 -12.57 9.05 -5.28
N LEU A 108 -12.13 7.79 -5.19
CA LEU A 108 -13.02 6.62 -5.13
C LEU A 108 -13.86 6.59 -3.84
N LYS A 109 -13.33 7.09 -2.71
CA LYS A 109 -14.08 7.23 -1.45
C LYS A 109 -15.19 8.28 -1.59
N GLU A 110 -14.93 9.39 -2.26
CA GLU A 110 -15.95 10.45 -2.47
C GLU A 110 -17.08 10.03 -3.42
N MET A 111 -16.83 9.05 -4.30
CA MET A 111 -17.85 8.48 -5.19
C MET A 111 -18.83 7.54 -4.45
N ASP A 112 -18.39 6.84 -3.40
CA ASP A 112 -19.24 5.94 -2.60
C ASP A 112 -20.17 6.73 -1.65
N TYR A 113 -19.73 7.89 -1.13
CA TYR A 113 -20.54 8.79 -0.31
C TYR A 113 -21.47 9.73 -1.12
N SER A 114 -21.25 9.90 -2.43
CA SER A 114 -22.07 10.78 -3.29
C SER A 114 -23.33 10.13 -3.88
N SER A 115 -23.68 8.91 -3.45
CA SER A 115 -24.97 8.30 -3.83
C SER A 115 -26.19 8.95 -3.13
N HIS A 116 -26.01 10.06 -2.40
CA HIS A 116 -27.12 10.85 -1.85
C HIS A 116 -27.03 12.38 -1.98
N ALA A 117 -26.26 12.91 -2.93
CA ALA A 117 -26.30 14.35 -3.24
C ALA A 117 -26.16 14.62 -4.75
N THR A 118 -27.28 14.44 -5.44
CA THR A 118 -27.80 15.33 -6.50
C THR A 118 -26.79 15.89 -7.52
N GLU A 119 -26.71 15.24 -8.68
CA GLU A 119 -27.05 15.85 -9.98
C GLU A 119 -26.29 17.11 -10.44
N GLN A 120 -24.95 17.16 -10.42
CA GLN A 120 -24.22 18.35 -10.95
C GLN A 120 -22.90 18.12 -11.71
N ILE A 121 -22.40 16.91 -11.99
CA ILE A 121 -21.11 16.77 -12.70
C ILE A 121 -21.22 15.83 -13.92
N GLU A 122 -22.09 16.22 -14.85
CA GLU A 122 -22.19 15.68 -16.20
C GLU A 122 -21.23 16.33 -17.23
N MET A 123 -20.17 17.05 -16.82
CA MET A 123 -19.37 17.85 -17.78
C MET A 123 -17.85 17.80 -17.70
N PHE A 124 -17.22 16.76 -17.15
CA PHE A 124 -15.78 16.53 -17.38
C PHE A 124 -15.44 15.12 -17.86
N LYS A 125 -16.21 14.62 -18.83
CA LYS A 125 -15.66 13.63 -19.77
C LYS A 125 -14.78 14.34 -20.80
N LYS A 126 -13.55 13.84 -20.91
CA LYS A 126 -12.69 13.83 -22.12
C LYS A 126 -11.69 14.99 -22.27
N SER A 127 -10.47 14.75 -21.79
CA SER A 127 -9.30 15.03 -22.64
C SER A 127 -8.21 13.97 -22.41
N ASN A 128 -8.31 12.94 -23.24
CA ASN A 128 -7.15 12.15 -23.64
C ASN A 128 -6.16 13.09 -24.34
N LEU A 129 -5.07 13.49 -23.67
CA LEU A 129 -3.94 14.10 -24.35
C LEU A 129 -2.61 13.65 -23.72
N GLU A 130 -2.12 12.54 -24.27
CA GLU A 130 -0.72 12.15 -24.25
C GLU A 130 0.13 13.30 -24.84
N ILE A 131 0.99 13.92 -24.02
CA ILE A 131 2.12 14.69 -24.53
C ILE A 131 3.40 13.95 -24.14
N LYS A 132 3.94 13.22 -25.13
CA LYS A 132 5.31 12.72 -25.14
C LYS A 132 6.25 13.89 -25.45
N THR A 133 7.26 14.11 -24.61
CA THR A 133 8.47 14.82 -25.02
C THR A 133 9.67 13.89 -24.83
N ARG A 134 10.20 13.37 -25.94
CA ARG A 134 11.57 12.84 -25.96
C ARG A 134 12.52 14.03 -26.00
N LYS A 135 13.44 14.16 -25.04
CA LYS A 135 14.72 14.81 -25.31
C LYS A 135 15.89 14.08 -24.65
N LYS A 136 16.91 13.96 -25.48
CA LYS A 136 18.16 13.21 -25.37
C LYS A 136 19.16 14.02 -24.52
N THR A 137 19.86 13.30 -23.65
CA THR A 137 21.24 13.47 -23.11
C THR A 137 22.01 14.75 -23.42
N ILE A 138 22.59 15.38 -22.38
CA ILE A 138 23.96 15.93 -22.41
C ILE A 138 24.53 16.02 -20.98
N GLU A 139 25.63 15.30 -20.72
CA GLU A 139 26.48 15.47 -19.54
C GLU A 139 27.48 16.62 -19.80
N PRO A 140 27.67 17.57 -18.85
CA PRO A 140 28.76 18.51 -18.95
C PRO A 140 30.07 17.83 -18.58
N ARG A 141 30.92 17.58 -19.57
CA ARG A 141 32.36 17.39 -19.32
C ARG A 141 32.92 18.73 -18.83
N THR A 142 33.38 18.80 -17.60
CA THR A 142 34.33 19.83 -17.18
C THR A 142 35.64 19.14 -16.85
N ASN A 143 36.59 19.19 -17.79
CA ASN A 143 38.00 19.21 -17.43
C ASN A 143 38.30 20.66 -17.05
N ALA A 144 38.46 20.91 -15.75
CA ALA A 144 39.11 22.11 -15.26
C ALA A 144 40.59 21.75 -15.11
N GLN A 145 41.35 22.16 -16.12
CA GLN A 145 42.76 22.55 -16.17
C GLN A 145 43.77 21.85 -15.25
#